data_AF-A0A7Y5ADR3-F1
#
_entry.id   AF-A0A7Y5ADR3-F1
#
_cell.length_a   1.000
_cell.length_b   1.000
_cell.length_c   1.000
_cell.angle_alpha   90.00
_cell.angle_beta   90.00
_cell.angle_gamma   90.00
#
_symmetry.space_group_name_H-M   'P 1'
#
loop_
_entity.id
_entity.type
_entity.pdbx_description
1 polymer ?
#
loop_
_entity_poly.entity_id
_entity_poly.type
_entity_poly.pdbx_seq_one_letter_code
_entity_poly.pdbx_strand_id
1 'polypeptide(L)'
;MSVFTAYFCGTGSHRFDDANPNFWNGELVSTLASNDQGREFAHWIAVDGPGSGNLQDDNLFVEPGSYYNWSGQLFGRGWEENVNHVLQLIKGETSWQRSKLSEDEYERLKDAGVPIPDAASTASWFWRTYDYGVRQPTPQELQKRIISMFREPRLPTQVNLVGWSRGGISCHMLANAMANDPALRGIPVNIFAIDPVPGVGNVQSERVTLAANVREYVGFYSRDERSRGFACVIPSVHGSTRICVYPMPGRHATLVGNASADGAGVGKVLAEPGLIVRHFAEVCLTRWGVQLANRLNLDDSQLMQYHKAMAAADGRYQDMRNESYTVLTEGEKHDRLVHCGLAPTHFSKVQGNAYHPREGLALQRWNASTYKAIS
;
A
#
# COMPACT_ATOMS: atom_id res chain seq x y z
N MET A 1 23.25 -9.43 1.15
CA MET A 1 22.40 -8.24 1.33
C MET A 1 21.01 -8.77 1.64
N SER A 2 20.40 -8.33 2.74
CA SER A 2 19.08 -8.77 3.18
C SER A 2 18.05 -7.69 2.87
N VAL A 3 17.01 -8.01 2.11
CA VAL A 3 15.96 -7.08 1.67
C VAL A 3 14.67 -7.46 2.37
N PHE A 4 13.95 -6.45 2.87
CA PHE A 4 12.59 -6.62 3.38
C PHE A 4 11.61 -5.75 2.59
N THR A 5 10.49 -6.31 2.13
CA THR A 5 9.48 -5.56 1.37
C THR A 5 8.13 -5.55 2.07
N ALA A 6 7.53 -4.37 2.28
CA ALA A 6 6.17 -4.25 2.79
C ALA A 6 5.21 -3.78 1.69
N TYR A 7 4.12 -4.52 1.50
CA TYR A 7 3.06 -4.24 0.54
C TYR A 7 1.80 -3.78 1.29
N PHE A 8 1.47 -2.49 1.21
CA PHE A 8 0.32 -1.90 1.89
C PHE A 8 -0.86 -1.71 0.94
N CYS A 9 -1.91 -2.51 1.11
CA CYS A 9 -3.11 -2.43 0.28
C CYS A 9 -3.87 -1.11 0.51
N GLY A 10 -4.64 -0.70 -0.48
CA GLY A 10 -5.46 0.51 -0.40
C GLY A 10 -6.70 0.36 0.47
N THR A 11 -7.38 1.47 0.72
CA THR A 11 -8.65 1.52 1.45
C THR A 11 -9.64 0.46 0.98
N GLY A 12 -10.14 -0.36 1.90
CA GLY A 12 -11.13 -1.40 1.58
C GLY A 12 -10.58 -2.59 0.78
N SER A 13 -9.28 -2.62 0.52
CA SER A 13 -8.58 -3.72 -0.16
C SER A 13 -7.74 -4.55 0.82
N HIS A 14 -7.56 -5.82 0.54
CA HIS A 14 -6.80 -6.77 1.34
C HIS A 14 -5.85 -7.63 0.49
N ARG A 15 -4.97 -8.37 1.16
CA ARG A 15 -3.93 -9.19 0.51
C ARG A 15 -4.42 -10.30 -0.44
N PHE A 16 -5.72 -10.56 -0.50
CA PHE A 16 -6.35 -11.60 -1.33
C PHE A 16 -7.18 -10.99 -2.48
N ASP A 17 -7.02 -9.69 -2.74
CA ASP A 17 -7.65 -9.01 -3.87
C ASP A 17 -6.94 -9.25 -5.20
N ASP A 18 -5.94 -10.13 -5.23
CA ASP A 18 -5.29 -10.60 -6.45
C ASP A 18 -6.26 -11.41 -7.35
N ALA A 19 -7.40 -11.85 -6.79
CA ALA A 19 -8.50 -12.50 -7.49
C ALA A 19 -9.82 -11.68 -7.51
N ASN A 20 -9.80 -10.43 -7.05
CA ASN A 20 -11.02 -9.63 -6.93
C ASN A 20 -11.55 -9.19 -8.31
N PRO A 21 -12.84 -9.45 -8.65
CA PRO A 21 -13.39 -9.21 -9.99
C PRO A 21 -13.46 -7.72 -10.39
N ASN A 22 -13.39 -6.79 -9.44
CA ASN A 22 -13.34 -5.36 -9.73
C ASN A 22 -11.99 -4.94 -10.31
N PHE A 23 -10.95 -5.75 -10.12
CA PHE A 23 -9.63 -5.55 -10.70
C PHE A 23 -9.39 -6.64 -11.74
N TRP A 24 -9.45 -6.27 -13.02
CA TRP A 24 -9.52 -7.26 -14.12
C TRP A 24 -8.33 -8.23 -14.16
N ASN A 25 -7.21 -7.87 -13.53
CA ASN A 25 -5.99 -8.66 -13.42
C ASN A 25 -5.44 -8.69 -11.98
N GLY A 26 -6.34 -8.67 -10.99
CA GLY A 26 -6.01 -8.53 -9.57
C GLY A 26 -5.67 -7.10 -9.17
N GLU A 27 -5.91 -6.75 -7.90
CA GLU A 27 -5.44 -5.49 -7.35
C GLU A 27 -3.91 -5.48 -7.32
N LEU A 28 -3.30 -4.36 -7.72
CA LEU A 28 -1.87 -4.34 -7.99
C LEU A 28 -1.00 -4.68 -6.77
N VAL A 29 -1.24 -4.08 -5.61
CA VAL A 29 -0.37 -4.28 -4.44
C VAL A 29 -0.44 -5.73 -3.95
N SER A 30 -1.64 -6.29 -3.84
CA SER A 30 -1.88 -7.70 -3.49
C SER A 30 -1.27 -8.65 -4.53
N THR A 31 -1.39 -8.34 -5.82
CA THR A 31 -0.77 -9.12 -6.92
C THR A 31 0.76 -9.08 -6.86
N LEU A 32 1.38 -7.95 -6.48
CA LEU A 32 2.83 -7.90 -6.31
C LEU A 32 3.27 -8.76 -5.12
N ALA A 33 2.53 -8.70 -4.01
CA ALA A 33 2.80 -9.53 -2.83
C ALA A 33 2.66 -11.02 -3.13
N SER A 34 1.60 -11.44 -3.84
CA SER A 34 1.39 -12.86 -4.20
C SER A 34 2.44 -13.41 -5.17
N ASN A 35 3.12 -12.52 -5.91
CA ASN A 35 4.20 -12.86 -6.82
C ASN A 35 5.59 -12.81 -6.16
N ASP A 36 5.74 -12.32 -4.93
CA ASP A 36 7.02 -12.29 -4.22
C ASP A 36 7.50 -13.70 -3.86
N GLN A 37 8.68 -14.07 -4.36
CA GLN A 37 9.28 -15.39 -4.15
C GLN A 37 10.05 -15.51 -2.83
N GLY A 38 10.16 -14.41 -2.08
CA GLY A 38 10.69 -14.41 -0.74
C GLY A 38 9.80 -15.18 0.23
N ARG A 39 10.29 -15.34 1.45
CA ARG A 39 9.50 -15.93 2.55
C ARG A 39 8.74 -14.84 3.28
N GLU A 40 7.42 -14.96 3.35
CA GLU A 40 6.58 -14.06 4.14
C GLU A 40 7.11 -13.97 5.59
N PHE A 41 6.96 -12.78 6.19
CA PHE A 41 7.48 -12.35 7.50
C PHE A 41 9.00 -12.20 7.59
N ALA A 42 9.78 -13.04 6.90
CA ALA A 42 11.23 -12.90 6.85
C ALA A 42 11.64 -11.81 5.83
N HIS A 43 11.18 -11.92 4.59
CA HIS A 43 11.61 -11.10 3.47
C HIS A 43 10.52 -10.14 2.99
N TRP A 44 9.25 -10.43 3.26
CA TRP A 44 8.17 -9.53 2.89
C TRP A 44 6.94 -9.70 3.76
N ILE A 45 6.04 -8.72 3.71
CA ILE A 45 4.69 -8.84 4.25
C ILE A 45 3.68 -8.07 3.40
N ALA A 46 2.50 -8.65 3.20
CA ALA A 46 1.32 -7.94 2.72
C ALA A 46 0.47 -7.50 3.90
N VAL A 47 0.04 -6.23 3.89
CA VAL A 47 -0.73 -5.60 4.94
C VAL A 47 -2.05 -5.13 4.36
N ASP A 48 -3.15 -5.55 4.97
CA ASP A 48 -4.48 -5.14 4.57
C ASP A 48 -4.68 -3.63 4.73
N GLY A 49 -5.44 -3.05 3.81
CA GLY A 49 -5.70 -1.62 3.81
C GLY A 49 -6.72 -1.22 4.88
N PRO A 50 -6.68 0.03 5.38
CA PRO A 50 -7.64 0.48 6.38
C PRO A 50 -9.08 0.33 5.87
N GLY A 51 -9.93 -0.26 6.70
CA GLY A 51 -11.34 -0.47 6.41
C GLY A 51 -11.68 -1.69 5.54
N SER A 52 -10.74 -2.60 5.29
CA SER A 52 -11.01 -3.90 4.64
C SER A 52 -11.69 -4.94 5.55
N GLY A 53 -11.84 -4.62 6.84
CA GLY A 53 -12.19 -5.61 7.88
C GLY A 53 -10.98 -6.33 8.49
N ASN A 54 -9.76 -6.01 8.02
CA ASN A 54 -8.46 -6.51 8.48
C ASN A 54 -8.45 -8.01 8.80
N LEU A 55 -8.44 -8.84 7.75
CA LEU A 55 -8.41 -10.30 7.88
C LEU A 55 -7.11 -10.81 8.54
N GLN A 56 -6.15 -9.92 8.78
CA GLN A 56 -4.89 -10.17 9.46
C GLN A 56 -4.84 -9.70 10.92
N ASP A 57 -5.96 -9.28 11.52
CA ASP A 57 -6.01 -8.84 12.93
C ASP A 57 -5.35 -9.82 13.90
N ASP A 58 -5.47 -11.12 13.65
CA ASP A 58 -4.88 -12.18 14.47
C ASP A 58 -3.34 -12.27 14.35
N ASN A 59 -2.78 -11.73 13.26
CA ASN A 59 -1.35 -11.80 12.91
C ASN A 59 -0.55 -10.56 13.33
N LEU A 60 -1.20 -9.51 13.85
CA LEU A 60 -0.54 -8.25 14.23
C LEU A 60 0.45 -8.44 15.39
N PHE A 61 1.57 -7.72 15.38
CA PHE A 61 2.59 -7.69 16.46
C PHE A 61 2.28 -6.64 17.54
N VAL A 62 1.10 -6.02 17.45
CA VAL A 62 0.59 -4.97 18.31
C VAL A 62 -0.86 -5.26 18.67
N GLU A 63 -1.34 -4.69 19.78
CA GLU A 63 -2.71 -4.87 20.21
C GLU A 63 -3.70 -4.31 19.14
N PRO A 64 -4.68 -5.11 18.67
CA PRO A 64 -5.65 -4.68 17.67
C PRO A 64 -6.50 -3.50 18.17
N GLY A 65 -6.57 -2.42 17.39
CA GLY A 65 -7.46 -1.29 17.69
C GLY A 65 -8.91 -1.61 17.30
N SER A 66 -9.78 -1.96 18.26
CA SER A 66 -11.25 -2.17 18.11
C SER A 66 -11.88 -1.80 16.75
N TYR A 67 -11.89 -2.77 15.82
CA TYR A 67 -12.18 -2.60 14.38
C TYR A 67 -13.68 -2.55 13.99
N TYR A 68 -14.60 -2.75 14.94
CA TYR A 68 -16.02 -3.04 14.64
C TYR A 68 -16.97 -1.83 14.53
N ASN A 69 -16.49 -0.59 14.56
CA ASN A 69 -17.37 0.58 14.43
C ASN A 69 -17.27 1.20 13.02
N TRP A 70 -18.37 1.10 12.26
CA TRP A 70 -18.59 1.70 10.93
C TRP A 70 -18.19 3.19 10.87
N SER A 71 -18.30 3.93 11.98
CA SER A 71 -17.88 5.34 12.07
C SER A 71 -16.36 5.55 12.11
N GLY A 72 -15.55 4.52 12.35
CA GLY A 72 -14.09 4.60 12.49
C GLY A 72 -13.28 4.47 11.19
N GLN A 73 -13.85 3.87 10.14
CA GLN A 73 -13.18 3.68 8.84
C GLN A 73 -12.91 4.99 8.10
N LEU A 74 -13.68 6.05 8.37
CA LEU A 74 -13.49 7.38 7.80
C LEU A 74 -12.39 8.20 8.50
N PHE A 75 -12.07 7.87 9.77
CA PHE A 75 -11.22 8.70 10.66
C PHE A 75 -9.85 8.08 11.01
N GLY A 76 -9.40 7.04 10.31
CA GLY A 76 -8.00 6.59 10.41
C GLY A 76 -7.67 5.75 11.65
N ARG A 77 -8.46 4.74 11.99
CA ARG A 77 -8.02 3.66 12.89
C ARG A 77 -7.53 2.46 12.05
N GLY A 78 -6.41 1.82 12.43
CA GLY A 78 -5.82 0.65 11.78
C GLY A 78 -4.49 0.90 11.07
N TRP A 79 -4.25 2.09 10.52
CA TRP A 79 -2.99 2.40 9.82
C TRP A 79 -1.77 2.57 10.73
N GLU A 80 -1.94 3.08 11.95
CA GLU A 80 -0.84 3.25 12.92
C GLU A 80 -0.44 1.89 13.48
N GLU A 81 -1.44 1.04 13.75
CA GLU A 81 -1.27 -0.36 14.13
C GLU A 81 -0.55 -1.15 13.02
N ASN A 82 -0.96 -0.98 11.76
CA ASN A 82 -0.31 -1.58 10.60
C ASN A 82 1.15 -1.13 10.46
N VAL A 83 1.42 0.18 10.59
CA VAL A 83 2.80 0.72 10.53
C VAL A 83 3.64 0.16 11.68
N ASN A 84 3.11 0.15 12.89
CA ASN A 84 3.82 -0.38 14.06
C ASN A 84 4.06 -1.89 13.95
N HIS A 85 3.09 -2.66 13.43
CA HIS A 85 3.25 -4.09 13.17
C HIS A 85 4.44 -4.35 12.23
N VAL A 86 4.50 -3.65 11.10
CA VAL A 86 5.60 -3.82 10.14
C VAL A 86 6.93 -3.34 10.72
N LEU A 87 6.94 -2.26 11.50
CA LEU A 87 8.14 -1.78 12.20
C LEU A 87 8.72 -2.86 13.12
N GLN A 88 7.86 -3.58 13.86
CA GLN A 88 8.27 -4.68 14.74
C GLN A 88 8.73 -5.92 13.95
N LEU A 89 8.09 -6.22 12.81
CA LEU A 89 8.54 -7.29 11.90
C LEU A 89 9.91 -7.02 11.28
N ILE A 90 10.19 -5.78 10.88
CA ILE A 90 11.51 -5.37 10.38
C ILE A 90 12.57 -5.59 11.47
N LYS A 91 12.25 -5.29 12.73
CA LYS A 91 13.13 -5.62 13.86
C LYS A 91 13.22 -7.13 14.10
N GLY A 92 12.15 -7.88 13.87
CA GLY A 92 12.04 -9.27 14.30
C GLY A 92 11.86 -9.39 15.82
N GLU A 93 11.24 -8.38 16.42
CA GLU A 93 10.92 -8.29 17.84
C GLU A 93 9.40 -8.24 18.00
N THR A 94 8.88 -8.80 19.10
CA THR A 94 7.44 -8.82 19.40
C THR A 94 7.22 -8.04 20.68
N SER A 95 6.48 -6.93 20.63
CA SER A 95 6.05 -6.18 21.82
C SER A 95 4.73 -6.66 22.41
N TRP A 96 3.97 -7.45 21.64
CA TRP A 96 2.68 -8.01 22.01
C TRP A 96 2.52 -9.40 21.39
N GLN A 97 1.75 -10.27 22.04
CA GLN A 97 1.42 -11.61 21.56
C GLN A 97 -0.04 -11.90 21.85
N ARG A 98 -0.77 -12.45 20.86
CA ARG A 98 -2.14 -12.89 21.07
C ARG A 98 -2.15 -14.27 21.71
N SER A 99 -2.21 -14.28 23.04
CA SER A 99 -2.17 -15.51 23.81
C SER A 99 -3.52 -16.20 23.95
N LYS A 100 -4.64 -15.58 23.58
CA LYS A 100 -6.00 -16.15 23.70
C LYS A 100 -6.54 -16.64 22.35
N LEU A 101 -7.23 -17.78 22.36
CA LEU A 101 -7.95 -18.33 21.21
C LEU A 101 -9.22 -17.51 20.91
N SER A 102 -9.58 -17.39 19.63
CA SER A 102 -10.93 -16.99 19.23
C SER A 102 -11.90 -18.18 19.31
N GLU A 103 -13.20 -17.91 19.26
CA GLU A 103 -14.25 -18.94 19.22
C GLU A 103 -14.08 -19.84 17.99
N ASP A 104 -13.94 -19.26 16.80
CA ASP A 104 -13.73 -19.99 15.55
C ASP A 104 -12.50 -20.89 15.59
N GLU A 105 -11.41 -20.43 16.20
CA GLU A 105 -10.18 -21.22 16.35
C GLU A 105 -10.38 -22.38 17.33
N TYR A 106 -11.06 -22.12 18.43
CA TYR A 106 -11.41 -23.13 19.41
C TYR A 106 -12.30 -24.23 18.81
N GLU A 107 -13.32 -23.87 18.04
CA GLU A 107 -14.17 -24.83 17.35
C GLU A 107 -13.39 -25.66 16.32
N ARG A 108 -12.56 -25.02 15.49
CA ARG A 108 -11.70 -25.74 14.53
C ARG A 108 -10.74 -26.72 15.21
N LEU A 109 -10.16 -26.34 16.35
CA LEU A 109 -9.26 -27.21 17.10
C LEU A 109 -10.02 -28.40 17.73
N LYS A 110 -11.24 -28.17 18.23
CA LYS A 110 -12.12 -29.25 18.69
C LYS A 110 -12.50 -30.20 17.57
N ASP A 111 -12.90 -29.68 16.41
CA ASP A 111 -13.26 -30.47 15.23
C ASP A 111 -12.07 -31.29 14.71
N ALA A 112 -10.85 -30.75 14.81
CA ALA A 112 -9.62 -31.44 14.47
C ALA A 112 -9.15 -32.46 15.54
N GLY A 113 -9.88 -32.61 16.65
CA GLY A 113 -9.55 -33.55 17.73
C GLY A 113 -8.35 -33.14 18.59
N VAL A 114 -7.97 -31.86 18.60
CA VAL A 114 -6.87 -31.35 19.42
C VAL A 114 -7.32 -31.28 20.89
N PRO A 115 -6.56 -31.84 21.84
CA PRO A 115 -6.94 -31.83 23.25
C PRO A 115 -6.76 -30.42 23.85
N ILE A 116 -7.82 -29.61 23.79
CA ILE A 116 -7.89 -28.28 24.39
C ILE A 116 -8.91 -28.23 25.54
N PRO A 117 -8.67 -27.44 26.61
CA PRO A 117 -9.62 -27.28 27.72
C PRO A 117 -10.95 -26.71 27.26
N ASP A 118 -12.05 -27.06 27.93
CA ASP A 118 -13.36 -26.45 27.64
C ASP A 118 -13.38 -24.94 27.95
N ALA A 119 -14.12 -24.19 27.13
CA ALA A 119 -14.27 -22.75 27.27
C ALA A 119 -14.87 -22.38 28.65
N ALA A 120 -14.22 -21.45 29.35
CA ALA A 120 -14.67 -20.96 30.65
C ALA A 120 -15.48 -19.67 30.49
N SER A 121 -16.69 -19.59 31.04
CA SER A 121 -17.48 -18.36 31.03
C SER A 121 -17.18 -17.50 32.27
N THR A 122 -16.84 -16.23 32.09
CA THR A 122 -16.91 -15.22 33.15
C THR A 122 -18.22 -14.45 33.03
N ALA A 123 -18.96 -14.32 34.13
CA ALA A 123 -20.34 -13.80 34.11
C ALA A 123 -20.47 -12.46 34.86
N SER A 124 -21.14 -11.50 34.19
CA SER A 124 -22.12 -10.59 34.78
C SER A 124 -23.43 -10.76 33.99
N TRP A 125 -24.59 -10.59 34.62
CA TRP A 125 -25.93 -10.84 34.05
C TRP A 125 -26.20 -10.16 32.70
N PHE A 126 -25.48 -9.07 32.40
CA PHE A 126 -25.64 -8.30 31.16
C PHE A 126 -24.63 -8.64 30.05
N TRP A 127 -23.53 -9.36 30.34
CA TRP A 127 -22.50 -9.70 29.37
C TRP A 127 -21.85 -11.04 29.73
N ARG A 128 -22.07 -12.08 28.91
CA ARG A 128 -21.27 -13.31 28.99
C ARG A 128 -20.01 -13.12 28.17
N THR A 129 -18.85 -13.24 28.81
CA THR A 129 -17.56 -13.33 28.11
C THR A 129 -17.03 -14.76 28.25
N TYR A 130 -16.68 -15.38 27.13
CA TYR A 130 -16.10 -16.71 27.10
C TYR A 130 -14.58 -16.62 26.94
N ASP A 131 -13.85 -17.37 27.76
CA ASP A 131 -12.40 -17.59 27.66
C ASP A 131 -12.17 -18.95 27.00
N TYR A 132 -11.72 -18.92 25.74
CA TYR A 132 -11.49 -20.11 24.92
C TYR A 132 -10.10 -20.74 25.12
N GLY A 133 -9.35 -20.30 26.14
CA GLY A 133 -8.04 -20.87 26.47
C GLY A 133 -6.85 -20.16 25.80
N VAL A 134 -5.66 -20.75 25.97
CA VAL A 134 -4.37 -20.15 25.57
C VAL A 134 -3.85 -20.75 24.26
N ARG A 135 -3.37 -19.89 23.37
CA ARG A 135 -2.77 -20.21 22.09
C ARG A 135 -1.30 -20.60 22.24
N GLN A 136 -0.92 -21.77 21.75
CA GLN A 136 0.46 -22.28 21.76
C GLN A 136 0.75 -23.11 20.50
N PRO A 137 1.70 -22.73 19.63
CA PRO A 137 2.43 -21.45 19.61
C PRO A 137 1.55 -20.29 19.13
N THR A 138 1.91 -19.06 19.52
CA THR A 138 1.24 -17.86 19.00
C THR A 138 1.68 -17.55 17.55
N PRO A 139 0.84 -16.88 16.72
CA PRO A 139 1.24 -16.43 15.39
C PRO A 139 2.52 -15.58 15.44
N GLN A 140 2.66 -14.75 16.47
CA GLN A 140 3.81 -13.87 16.66
C GLN A 140 5.11 -14.67 16.93
N GLU A 141 5.04 -15.76 17.70
CA GLU A 141 6.17 -16.66 17.89
C GLU A 141 6.54 -17.40 16.61
N LEU A 142 5.55 -17.85 15.83
CA LEU A 142 5.80 -18.48 14.52
C LEU A 142 6.49 -17.52 13.56
N GLN A 143 6.00 -16.30 13.43
CA GLN A 143 6.60 -15.26 12.60
C GLN A 143 8.03 -14.92 13.07
N LYS A 144 8.26 -14.79 14.38
CA LYS A 144 9.61 -14.59 14.94
C LYS A 144 10.56 -15.74 14.63
N ARG A 145 10.08 -16.99 14.70
CA ARG A 145 10.87 -18.18 14.31
C ARG A 145 11.22 -18.14 12.83
N ILE A 146 10.25 -17.84 11.95
CA ILE A 146 10.48 -17.68 10.52
C ILE A 146 11.58 -16.62 10.27
N ILE A 147 11.49 -15.46 10.91
CA ILE A 147 12.51 -14.41 10.80
C ILE A 147 13.88 -14.93 11.23
N SER A 148 13.98 -15.59 12.39
CA SER A 148 15.26 -16.11 12.91
C SER A 148 15.88 -17.21 12.02
N MET A 149 15.06 -17.99 11.32
CA MET A 149 15.53 -19.08 10.46
C MET A 149 16.00 -18.60 9.09
N PHE A 150 15.41 -17.51 8.58
CA PHE A 150 15.56 -17.14 7.18
C PHE A 150 16.18 -15.77 6.93
N ARG A 151 16.33 -14.92 7.96
CA ARG A 151 16.86 -13.57 7.79
C ARG A 151 18.23 -13.40 8.46
N GLU A 152 19.27 -13.34 7.63
CA GLU A 152 20.65 -13.06 8.04
C GLU A 152 21.25 -11.88 7.25
N PRO A 153 21.68 -10.77 7.91
CA PRO A 153 21.53 -10.46 9.33
C PRO A 153 20.06 -10.22 9.72
N ARG A 154 19.75 -10.29 11.04
CA ARG A 154 18.39 -10.13 11.58
C ARG A 154 17.72 -8.83 11.15
N LEU A 155 18.45 -7.72 11.12
CA LEU A 155 17.92 -6.47 10.55
C LEU A 155 18.20 -6.46 9.05
N PRO A 156 17.21 -6.16 8.20
CA PRO A 156 17.46 -6.06 6.77
C PRO A 156 18.45 -4.92 6.49
N THR A 157 19.23 -5.06 5.42
CA THR A 157 20.14 -4.03 4.95
C THR A 157 19.45 -2.98 4.07
N GLN A 158 18.21 -3.24 3.66
CA GLN A 158 17.36 -2.34 2.88
C GLN A 158 15.88 -2.68 3.10
N VAL A 159 15.02 -1.67 3.11
CA VAL A 159 13.57 -1.84 3.13
C VAL A 159 12.94 -1.24 1.87
N ASN A 160 12.05 -2.00 1.22
CA ASN A 160 11.25 -1.53 0.09
C ASN A 160 9.79 -1.42 0.55
N LEU A 161 9.12 -0.33 0.21
CA LEU A 161 7.73 -0.08 0.58
C LEU A 161 6.92 0.12 -0.69
N VAL A 162 5.82 -0.61 -0.82
CA VAL A 162 4.86 -0.45 -1.92
C VAL A 162 3.50 -0.18 -1.32
N GLY A 163 2.78 0.82 -1.82
CA GLY A 163 1.46 1.09 -1.30
C GLY A 163 0.58 1.92 -2.21
N TRP A 164 -0.71 1.64 -2.15
CA TRP A 164 -1.75 2.37 -2.88
C TRP A 164 -2.65 3.14 -1.91
N SER A 165 -3.12 4.34 -2.28
CA SER A 165 -4.11 5.08 -1.47
C SER A 165 -3.58 5.37 -0.06
N ARG A 166 -4.37 5.07 0.99
CA ARG A 166 -3.92 5.10 2.39
C ARG A 166 -2.73 4.16 2.65
N GLY A 167 -2.59 3.06 1.93
CA GLY A 167 -1.41 2.20 1.99
C GLY A 167 -0.14 2.92 1.53
N GLY A 168 -0.23 3.78 0.51
CA GLY A 168 0.88 4.66 0.10
C GLY A 168 1.26 5.67 1.20
N ILE A 169 0.28 6.17 1.97
CA ILE A 169 0.54 7.00 3.15
C ILE A 169 1.17 6.19 4.28
N SER A 170 0.75 4.93 4.48
CA SER A 170 1.42 4.02 5.42
C SER A 170 2.90 3.80 5.07
N CYS A 171 3.27 3.80 3.78
CA CYS A 171 4.68 3.79 3.38
C CYS A 171 5.42 5.04 3.91
N HIS A 172 4.83 6.23 3.79
CA HIS A 172 5.44 7.47 4.31
C HIS A 172 5.61 7.40 5.84
N MET A 173 4.55 6.99 6.54
CA MET A 173 4.55 6.85 8.00
C MET A 173 5.61 5.86 8.47
N LEU A 174 5.72 4.69 7.84
CA LEU A 174 6.71 3.68 8.20
C LEU A 174 8.14 4.16 7.92
N ALA A 175 8.40 4.81 6.78
CA ALA A 175 9.71 5.34 6.47
C ALA A 175 10.17 6.37 7.52
N ASN A 176 9.26 7.25 7.96
CA ASN A 176 9.54 8.22 9.02
C ASN A 176 9.68 7.56 10.41
N ALA A 177 8.86 6.55 10.72
CA ALA A 177 9.00 5.78 11.95
C ALA A 177 10.37 5.07 12.02
N MET A 178 10.83 4.49 10.90
CA MET A 178 12.17 3.91 10.80
C MET A 178 13.27 4.97 11.00
N ALA A 179 13.11 6.17 10.45
CA ALA A 179 14.08 7.25 10.63
C ALA A 179 14.21 7.70 12.10
N ASN A 180 13.12 7.59 12.86
CA ASN A 180 13.06 7.92 14.28
C ASN A 180 13.48 6.76 15.20
N ASP A 181 13.47 5.51 14.71
CA ASP A 181 13.88 4.34 15.49
C ASP A 181 15.43 4.19 15.49
N PRO A 182 16.09 4.19 16.66
CA PRO A 182 17.56 4.11 16.75
C PRO A 182 18.19 2.89 16.06
N ALA A 183 17.48 1.76 16.00
CA ALA A 183 17.95 0.54 15.37
C ALA A 183 17.76 0.54 13.85
N LEU A 184 16.79 1.30 13.34
CA LEU A 184 16.39 1.28 11.93
C LEU A 184 16.79 2.53 11.15
N ARG A 185 17.13 3.65 11.81
CA ARG A 185 17.45 4.94 11.17
C ARG A 185 18.56 4.89 10.12
N GLY A 186 19.46 3.90 10.22
CA GLY A 186 20.55 3.68 9.26
C GLY A 186 20.17 2.84 8.04
N ILE A 187 19.00 2.21 8.04
CA ILE A 187 18.55 1.32 6.96
C ILE A 187 17.94 2.17 5.84
N PRO A 188 18.46 2.09 4.60
CA PRO A 188 17.89 2.80 3.47
C PRO A 188 16.51 2.28 3.10
N VAL A 189 15.62 3.19 2.70
CA VAL A 189 14.24 2.91 2.28
C VAL A 189 14.03 3.31 0.83
N ASN A 190 13.38 2.45 0.05
CA ASN A 190 12.84 2.78 -1.28
C ASN A 190 11.32 2.70 -1.23
N ILE A 191 10.62 3.62 -1.91
CA ILE A 191 9.15 3.68 -1.90
C ILE A 191 8.63 3.67 -3.34
N PHE A 192 7.69 2.76 -3.62
CA PHE A 192 6.83 2.79 -4.80
C PHE A 192 5.39 3.10 -4.38
N ALA A 193 4.95 4.33 -4.58
CA ALA A 193 3.63 4.78 -4.16
C ALA A 193 2.68 4.92 -5.36
N ILE A 194 1.45 4.48 -5.19
CA ILE A 194 0.39 4.58 -6.18
C ILE A 194 -0.70 5.47 -5.59
N ASP A 195 -0.81 6.68 -6.12
CA ASP A 195 -1.81 7.67 -5.76
C ASP A 195 -2.06 7.79 -4.24
N PRO A 196 -1.04 8.10 -3.42
CA PRO A 196 -1.16 8.10 -1.96
C PRO A 196 -2.14 9.17 -1.48
N VAL A 197 -3.18 8.76 -0.75
CA VAL A 197 -4.28 9.63 -0.31
C VAL A 197 -4.47 9.49 1.20
N PRO A 198 -4.32 10.57 1.99
CA PRO A 198 -4.49 10.52 3.44
C PRO A 198 -5.96 10.56 3.90
N GLY A 199 -6.85 11.07 3.05
CA GLY A 199 -8.24 11.36 3.41
C GLY A 199 -8.41 12.72 4.10
N VAL A 200 -9.67 13.10 4.33
CA VAL A 200 -10.02 14.41 4.88
C VAL A 200 -9.46 14.56 6.31
N GLY A 201 -8.76 15.67 6.57
CA GLY A 201 -8.24 16.00 7.90
C GLY A 201 -6.93 15.28 8.29
N ASN A 202 -6.32 14.55 7.36
CA ASN A 202 -5.16 13.69 7.62
C ASN A 202 -3.85 14.16 6.97
N VAL A 203 -3.69 15.48 6.80
CA VAL A 203 -2.50 16.11 6.22
C VAL A 203 -1.54 16.56 7.34
N GLN A 204 -0.98 15.60 8.07
CA GLN A 204 0.04 15.82 9.10
C GLN A 204 1.45 15.58 8.54
N SER A 205 2.46 16.17 9.18
CA SER A 205 3.86 16.17 8.70
C SER A 205 4.39 14.76 8.41
N GLU A 206 4.14 13.81 9.30
CA GLU A 206 4.58 12.41 9.20
C GLU A 206 3.95 11.63 8.03
N ARG A 207 2.87 12.16 7.44
CA ARG A 207 2.16 11.57 6.28
C ARG A 207 2.54 12.23 4.96
N VAL A 208 3.12 13.43 5.01
CA VAL A 208 3.40 14.25 3.81
C VAL A 208 4.86 14.67 3.66
N THR A 209 5.73 14.25 4.56
CA THR A 209 7.17 14.49 4.47
C THR A 209 7.92 13.15 4.52
N LEU A 210 9.13 13.11 3.98
CA LEU A 210 10.00 11.93 4.04
C LEU A 210 11.40 12.31 4.53
N ALA A 211 11.87 11.57 5.52
CA ALA A 211 13.20 11.73 6.11
C ALA A 211 14.34 11.24 5.18
N ALA A 212 15.58 11.54 5.59
CA ALA A 212 16.80 11.31 4.80
C ALA A 212 17.16 9.82 4.58
N ASN A 213 16.54 8.88 5.31
CA ASN A 213 16.71 7.45 5.10
C ASN A 213 16.06 6.97 3.78
N VAL A 214 15.10 7.72 3.23
CA VAL A 214 14.51 7.42 1.93
C VAL A 214 15.49 7.77 0.81
N ARG A 215 15.92 6.76 0.05
CA ARG A 215 16.87 6.91 -1.07
C ARG A 215 16.15 7.19 -2.37
N GLU A 216 15.06 6.49 -2.61
CA GLU A 216 14.27 6.62 -3.83
C GLU A 216 12.77 6.62 -3.52
N TYR A 217 12.06 7.55 -4.17
CA TYR A 217 10.61 7.62 -4.20
C TYR A 217 10.15 7.59 -5.66
N VAL A 218 9.36 6.59 -6.02
CA VAL A 218 8.70 6.49 -7.32
C VAL A 218 7.19 6.55 -7.09
N GLY A 219 6.53 7.56 -7.67
CA GLY A 219 5.11 7.80 -7.50
C GLY A 219 4.36 7.80 -8.83
N PHE A 220 3.27 7.05 -8.93
CA PHE A 220 2.32 7.14 -10.04
C PHE A 220 1.00 7.74 -9.54
N TYR A 221 0.49 8.75 -10.22
CA TYR A 221 -0.63 9.55 -9.73
C TYR A 221 -1.76 9.64 -10.74
N SER A 222 -3.00 9.52 -10.26
CA SER A 222 -4.20 9.57 -11.09
C SER A 222 -4.51 11.02 -11.50
N ARG A 223 -4.59 11.29 -12.80
CA ARG A 223 -4.88 12.64 -13.32
C ARG A 223 -6.37 13.01 -13.21
N ASP A 224 -7.25 12.02 -13.37
CA ASP A 224 -8.68 12.27 -13.62
C ASP A 224 -9.57 12.03 -12.39
N GLU A 225 -9.00 11.74 -11.23
CA GLU A 225 -9.73 11.64 -9.95
C GLU A 225 -10.19 13.02 -9.43
N ARG A 226 -11.44 13.10 -8.96
CA ARG A 226 -12.05 14.34 -8.41
C ARG A 226 -12.85 14.13 -7.13
N SER A 227 -12.94 12.92 -6.59
CA SER A 227 -13.72 12.64 -5.37
C SER A 227 -13.24 13.50 -4.20
N ARG A 228 -14.17 14.06 -3.43
CA ARG A 228 -13.84 14.82 -2.23
C ARG A 228 -13.10 13.94 -1.23
N GLY A 229 -11.98 14.44 -0.68
CA GLY A 229 -11.11 13.68 0.21
C GLY A 229 -10.08 12.79 -0.49
N PHE A 230 -9.99 12.87 -1.83
CA PHE A 230 -9.01 12.13 -2.63
C PHE A 230 -7.86 13.00 -3.11
N ALA A 231 -7.63 14.19 -2.56
CA ALA A 231 -6.40 14.93 -2.79
C ALA A 231 -5.16 14.09 -2.42
N CYS A 232 -4.38 13.69 -3.42
CA CYS A 232 -3.20 12.84 -3.22
C CYS A 232 -1.98 13.66 -2.75
N VAL A 233 -1.00 12.97 -2.19
CA VAL A 233 0.19 13.56 -1.58
C VAL A 233 1.44 13.29 -2.41
N ILE A 234 2.10 14.36 -2.82
CA ILE A 234 3.48 14.34 -3.28
C ILE A 234 4.32 14.76 -2.07
N PRO A 235 5.11 13.85 -1.48
CA PRO A 235 5.78 14.17 -0.23
C PRO A 235 6.86 15.23 -0.43
N SER A 236 7.05 16.08 0.59
CA SER A 236 8.27 16.88 0.69
C SER A 236 9.41 15.95 1.13
N VAL A 237 10.43 15.82 0.29
CA VAL A 237 11.54 14.88 0.52
C VAL A 237 12.81 15.59 0.95
N HIS A 238 13.67 14.88 1.69
CA HIS A 238 15.02 15.36 1.96
C HIS A 238 15.81 15.51 0.64
N GLY A 239 16.74 16.47 0.57
CA GLY A 239 17.47 16.78 -0.67
C GLY A 239 18.37 15.65 -1.21
N SER A 240 18.62 14.61 -0.43
CA SER A 240 19.34 13.39 -0.85
C SER A 240 18.44 12.33 -1.48
N THR A 241 17.13 12.49 -1.44
CA THR A 241 16.16 11.52 -1.95
C THR A 241 15.93 11.76 -3.43
N ARG A 242 16.10 10.72 -4.24
CA ARG A 242 15.68 10.76 -5.66
C ARG A 242 14.18 10.60 -5.73
N ILE A 243 13.47 11.60 -6.28
CA ILE A 243 12.02 11.55 -6.46
C ILE A 243 11.64 11.53 -7.95
N CYS A 244 10.92 10.49 -8.35
CA CYS A 244 10.35 10.34 -9.69
C CYS A 244 8.83 10.27 -9.59
N VAL A 245 8.12 11.16 -10.28
CA VAL A 245 6.65 11.19 -10.24
C VAL A 245 6.09 11.22 -11.65
N TYR A 246 5.06 10.40 -11.88
CA TYR A 246 4.48 10.18 -13.20
C TYR A 246 2.96 10.30 -13.14
N PRO A 247 2.34 11.14 -14.00
CA PRO A 247 0.90 11.19 -14.11
C PRO A 247 0.40 10.02 -14.96
N MET A 248 -0.76 9.46 -14.61
CA MET A 248 -1.46 8.46 -15.42
C MET A 248 -2.92 8.89 -15.60
N PRO A 249 -3.49 8.71 -16.81
CA PRO A 249 -4.91 8.95 -17.04
C PRO A 249 -5.77 7.93 -16.28
N GLY A 250 -6.98 8.35 -15.91
CA GLY A 250 -7.92 7.56 -15.12
C GLY A 250 -8.03 8.00 -13.68
N ARG A 251 -8.87 7.28 -12.92
CA ARG A 251 -9.21 7.55 -11.51
C ARG A 251 -8.34 6.76 -10.54
N HIS A 252 -8.61 6.95 -9.25
CA HIS A 252 -7.82 6.39 -8.16
C HIS A 252 -7.52 4.89 -8.29
N ALA A 253 -8.54 4.07 -8.57
CA ALA A 253 -8.37 2.62 -8.71
C ALA A 253 -7.92 2.16 -10.11
N THR A 254 -7.95 3.04 -11.12
CA THR A 254 -7.52 2.71 -12.48
C THR A 254 -6.03 2.32 -12.53
N LEU A 255 -5.22 2.97 -11.70
CA LEU A 255 -3.78 2.71 -11.61
C LEU A 255 -3.43 1.37 -10.96
N VAL A 256 -4.36 0.76 -10.22
CA VAL A 256 -4.15 -0.53 -9.53
C VAL A 256 -4.96 -1.68 -10.15
N GLY A 257 -5.44 -1.51 -11.38
CA GLY A 257 -6.05 -2.59 -12.14
C GLY A 257 -7.58 -2.55 -12.26
N ASN A 258 -8.26 -1.49 -11.82
CA ASN A 258 -9.67 -1.31 -12.18
C ASN A 258 -9.77 -0.73 -13.60
N ALA A 259 -10.13 -1.57 -14.57
CA ALA A 259 -10.20 -1.18 -15.98
C ALA A 259 -11.62 -0.85 -16.46
N SER A 260 -12.58 -0.66 -15.57
CA SER A 260 -13.95 -0.29 -15.95
C SER A 260 -14.01 1.10 -16.58
N ALA A 261 -15.15 1.43 -17.20
CA ALA A 261 -15.34 2.73 -17.86
C ALA A 261 -15.38 3.92 -16.87
N ASP A 262 -15.80 3.67 -15.62
CA ASP A 262 -15.91 4.67 -14.55
C ASP A 262 -14.73 4.60 -13.55
N GLY A 263 -13.84 3.61 -13.70
CA GLY A 263 -12.69 3.37 -12.84
C GLY A 263 -13.05 2.83 -11.45
N ALA A 264 -14.27 2.32 -11.24
CA ALA A 264 -14.75 1.80 -9.96
C ALA A 264 -15.58 0.51 -10.08
N GLY A 265 -16.22 0.29 -11.23
CA GLY A 265 -17.06 -0.86 -11.51
C GLY A 265 -16.29 -2.08 -12.02
N VAL A 266 -17.04 -3.00 -12.65
CA VAL A 266 -16.52 -4.22 -13.28
C VAL A 266 -16.25 -3.96 -14.75
N GLY A 267 -15.22 -4.59 -15.29
CA GLY A 267 -14.96 -4.65 -16.72
C GLY A 267 -13.52 -4.39 -17.11
N LYS A 268 -13.21 -4.63 -18.39
CA LYS A 268 -11.88 -4.46 -18.98
C LYS A 268 -11.95 -3.56 -20.21
N VAL A 269 -12.03 -2.27 -19.94
CA VAL A 269 -12.29 -1.22 -20.93
C VAL A 269 -11.09 -0.28 -21.11
N LEU A 270 -10.42 0.06 -20.02
CA LEU A 270 -9.31 1.03 -19.95
C LEU A 270 -8.18 0.46 -19.08
N ALA A 271 -7.53 -0.60 -19.57
CA ALA A 271 -6.60 -1.42 -18.77
C ALA A 271 -5.15 -0.90 -18.75
N GLU A 272 -4.80 -0.04 -19.70
CA GLU A 272 -3.45 0.40 -19.99
C GLU A 272 -2.75 1.12 -18.83
N PRO A 273 -3.41 2.02 -18.06
CA PRO A 273 -2.76 2.67 -16.93
C PRO A 273 -2.26 1.66 -15.89
N GLY A 274 -3.11 0.71 -15.49
CA GLY A 274 -2.75 -0.32 -14.52
C GLY A 274 -1.63 -1.26 -15.01
N LEU A 275 -1.58 -1.56 -16.32
CA LEU A 275 -0.50 -2.36 -16.90
C LEU A 275 0.86 -1.65 -16.85
N ILE A 276 0.89 -0.36 -17.17
CA ILE A 276 2.11 0.44 -17.12
C ILE A 276 2.60 0.59 -15.68
N VAL A 277 1.70 0.93 -14.75
CA VAL A 277 2.06 1.07 -13.33
C VAL A 277 2.56 -0.26 -12.77
N ARG A 278 1.90 -1.38 -13.08
CA ARG A 278 2.35 -2.72 -12.69
C ARG A 278 3.75 -3.02 -13.20
N HIS A 279 3.99 -2.80 -14.49
CA HIS A 279 5.29 -3.05 -15.09
C HIS A 279 6.41 -2.28 -14.36
N PHE A 280 6.21 -0.99 -14.10
CA PHE A 280 7.24 -0.20 -13.43
C PHE A 280 7.37 -0.53 -11.94
N ALA A 281 6.31 -0.98 -11.27
CA ALA A 281 6.42 -1.53 -9.92
C ALA A 281 7.33 -2.77 -9.92
N GLU A 282 7.11 -3.70 -10.85
CA GLU A 282 7.93 -4.92 -11.00
C GLU A 282 9.39 -4.61 -11.35
N VAL A 283 9.63 -3.63 -12.24
CA VAL A 283 10.98 -3.17 -12.60
C VAL A 283 11.69 -2.56 -11.39
N CYS A 284 11.04 -1.63 -10.67
CA CYS A 284 11.62 -1.00 -9.49
C CYS A 284 11.92 -2.02 -8.39
N LEU A 285 10.97 -2.89 -8.06
CA LEU A 285 11.14 -3.94 -7.05
C LEU A 285 12.27 -4.90 -7.41
N THR A 286 12.35 -5.34 -8.67
CA THR A 286 13.45 -6.20 -9.15
C THR A 286 14.80 -5.49 -8.98
N ARG A 287 14.89 -4.21 -9.40
CA ARG A 287 16.11 -3.41 -9.23
C ARG A 287 16.48 -3.24 -7.76
N TRP A 288 15.50 -3.13 -6.88
CA TRP A 288 15.69 -3.04 -5.44
C TRP A 288 15.93 -4.40 -4.75
N GLY A 289 16.12 -5.48 -5.52
CA GLY A 289 16.55 -6.79 -5.01
C GLY A 289 15.43 -7.76 -4.67
N VAL A 290 14.18 -7.47 -5.06
CA VAL A 290 13.05 -8.39 -4.88
C VAL A 290 13.02 -9.41 -6.02
N GLN A 291 12.75 -10.67 -5.68
CA GLN A 291 12.52 -11.73 -6.66
C GLN A 291 11.02 -11.91 -6.88
N LEU A 292 10.53 -11.55 -8.07
CA LEU A 292 9.11 -11.64 -8.43
C LEU A 292 8.89 -12.70 -9.49
N ALA A 293 7.86 -13.53 -9.31
CA ALA A 293 7.27 -14.36 -10.37
C ALA A 293 6.26 -13.56 -11.21
N ASN A 294 5.82 -14.15 -12.33
CA ASN A 294 4.69 -13.64 -13.15
C ASN A 294 4.75 -12.15 -13.54
N ARG A 295 5.96 -11.62 -13.76
CA ARG A 295 6.15 -10.25 -14.21
C ARG A 295 5.62 -10.04 -15.63
N LEU A 296 5.10 -8.85 -15.92
CA LEU A 296 4.65 -8.45 -17.25
C LEU A 296 5.78 -8.38 -18.27
N ASN A 297 6.97 -7.91 -17.84
CA ASN A 297 8.16 -7.73 -18.69
C ASN A 297 7.86 -7.00 -20.02
N LEU A 298 7.11 -5.89 -19.95
CA LEU A 298 6.80 -5.08 -21.13
C LEU A 298 8.08 -4.52 -21.76
N ASP A 299 8.16 -4.53 -23.09
CA ASP A 299 9.20 -3.82 -23.82
C ASP A 299 8.80 -2.36 -24.16
N ASP A 300 9.78 -1.58 -24.64
CA ASP A 300 9.55 -0.17 -25.02
C ASP A 300 8.45 -0.01 -26.09
N SER A 301 8.31 -0.97 -27.01
CA SER A 301 7.30 -0.92 -28.06
C SER A 301 5.89 -1.12 -27.48
N GLN A 302 5.72 -2.10 -26.58
CA GLN A 302 4.48 -2.36 -25.87
C GLN A 302 4.09 -1.18 -24.98
N LEU A 303 5.05 -0.60 -24.25
CA LEU A 303 4.83 0.60 -23.44
C LEU A 303 4.33 1.77 -24.30
N MET A 304 4.98 2.02 -25.45
CA MET A 304 4.56 3.09 -26.36
C MET A 304 3.20 2.80 -27.01
N GLN A 305 2.87 1.53 -27.26
CA GLN A 305 1.54 1.14 -27.74
C GLN A 305 0.46 1.46 -26.71
N TYR A 306 0.68 1.13 -25.43
CA TYR A 306 -0.25 1.48 -24.35
C TYR A 306 -0.40 2.98 -24.17
N HIS A 307 0.69 3.76 -24.25
CA HIS A 307 0.59 5.23 -24.23
C HIS A 307 -0.23 5.79 -25.40
N LYS A 308 -0.08 5.24 -26.61
CA LYS A 308 -0.90 5.64 -27.76
C LYS A 308 -2.37 5.29 -27.57
N ALA A 309 -2.66 4.10 -27.03
CA ALA A 309 -4.03 3.68 -26.72
C ALA A 309 -4.68 4.60 -25.68
N MET A 310 -3.95 4.94 -24.60
CA MET A 310 -4.43 5.90 -23.60
C MET A 310 -4.70 7.28 -24.20
N ALA A 311 -3.81 7.78 -25.08
CA ALA A 311 -4.00 9.07 -25.74
C ALA A 311 -5.22 9.07 -26.68
N ALA A 312 -5.46 7.96 -27.40
CA ALA A 312 -6.64 7.82 -28.26
C ALA A 312 -7.95 7.74 -27.43
N ALA A 313 -7.88 7.20 -26.22
CA ALA A 313 -9.00 7.08 -25.28
C ALA A 313 -9.11 8.27 -24.30
N ASP A 314 -8.34 9.35 -24.46
CA ASP A 314 -8.21 10.43 -23.47
C ASP A 314 -9.57 11.01 -23.03
N GLY A 315 -10.50 11.22 -23.97
CA GLY A 315 -11.85 11.69 -23.69
C GLY A 315 -12.60 10.82 -22.67
N ARG A 316 -12.42 9.50 -22.74
CA ARG A 316 -13.07 8.55 -21.81
C ARG A 316 -12.52 8.66 -20.39
N TYR A 317 -11.23 8.96 -20.25
CA TYR A 317 -10.65 9.25 -18.94
C TYR A 317 -11.09 10.62 -18.42
N GLN A 318 -11.30 11.60 -19.30
CA GLN A 318 -11.87 12.89 -18.89
C GLN A 318 -13.31 12.76 -18.40
N ASP A 319 -14.11 11.86 -19.01
CA ASP A 319 -15.48 11.59 -18.57
C ASP A 319 -15.54 11.12 -17.11
N MET A 320 -14.53 10.36 -16.66
CA MET A 320 -14.40 9.91 -15.27
C MET A 320 -14.32 11.06 -14.25
N ARG A 321 -13.98 12.29 -14.66
CA ARG A 321 -13.91 13.45 -13.74
C ARG A 321 -15.26 13.84 -13.15
N ASN A 322 -16.36 13.35 -13.74
CA ASN A 322 -17.72 13.55 -13.24
C ASN A 322 -18.15 12.46 -12.23
N GLU A 323 -17.35 11.41 -12.06
CA GLU A 323 -17.62 10.32 -11.12
C GLU A 323 -17.00 10.62 -9.74
N SER A 324 -17.63 10.14 -8.67
CA SER A 324 -17.13 10.32 -7.30
C SER A 324 -17.38 9.12 -6.40
N TYR A 325 -16.36 8.71 -5.64
CA TYR A 325 -16.47 7.70 -4.57
C TYR A 325 -17.20 8.23 -3.34
N THR A 326 -17.25 9.55 -3.15
CA THR A 326 -17.82 10.21 -1.96
C THR A 326 -19.07 11.02 -2.28
N VAL A 327 -19.65 10.83 -3.48
CA VAL A 327 -20.79 11.59 -4.03
C VAL A 327 -20.47 13.08 -4.31
N LEU A 328 -19.44 13.64 -3.69
CA LEU A 328 -18.98 15.01 -3.88
C LEU A 328 -17.65 15.05 -4.63
N THR A 329 -17.40 16.12 -5.39
CA THR A 329 -16.12 16.36 -6.06
C THR A 329 -15.35 17.54 -5.43
N GLU A 330 -14.03 17.57 -5.59
CA GLU A 330 -13.14 18.65 -5.18
C GLU A 330 -12.08 18.96 -6.25
N GLY A 331 -11.41 20.11 -6.08
CA GLY A 331 -10.48 20.64 -7.07
C GLY A 331 -11.17 21.33 -8.24
N GLU A 332 -10.43 21.55 -9.32
CA GLU A 332 -10.96 22.18 -10.52
C GLU A 332 -11.43 21.14 -11.54
N LYS A 333 -12.36 21.55 -12.42
CA LYS A 333 -12.89 20.70 -13.49
C LYS A 333 -11.78 20.06 -14.33
N HIS A 334 -10.70 20.79 -14.58
CA HIS A 334 -9.60 20.34 -15.44
C HIS A 334 -8.31 20.02 -14.70
N ASP A 335 -8.26 20.25 -13.38
CA ASP A 335 -7.03 20.05 -12.61
C ASP A 335 -7.33 19.53 -11.19
N ARG A 336 -6.68 18.43 -10.82
CA ARG A 336 -6.93 17.74 -9.56
C ARG A 336 -6.29 18.51 -8.41
N LEU A 337 -6.98 18.60 -7.27
CA LEU A 337 -6.40 19.09 -6.03
C LEU A 337 -5.39 18.05 -5.50
N VAL A 338 -4.20 18.49 -5.16
CA VAL A 338 -3.15 17.65 -4.55
C VAL A 338 -2.45 18.39 -3.41
N HIS A 339 -1.68 17.66 -2.61
CA HIS A 339 -0.80 18.23 -1.60
C HIS A 339 0.65 18.01 -1.99
N CYS A 340 1.45 19.08 -2.04
CA CYS A 340 2.90 19.01 -2.12
C CYS A 340 3.47 19.29 -0.72
N GLY A 341 3.83 18.24 0.01
CA GLY A 341 4.02 18.33 1.45
C GLY A 341 2.74 18.81 2.15
N LEU A 342 2.86 19.85 2.98
CA LEU A 342 1.72 20.46 3.67
C LEU A 342 0.91 21.43 2.78
N ALA A 343 1.46 21.86 1.63
CA ALA A 343 0.85 22.88 0.81
C ALA A 343 -0.17 22.27 -0.18
N PRO A 344 -1.45 22.68 -0.16
CA PRO A 344 -2.37 22.33 -1.24
C PRO A 344 -1.96 23.04 -2.53
N THR A 345 -2.08 22.34 -3.65
CA THR A 345 -1.80 22.88 -4.99
C THR A 345 -2.58 22.10 -6.05
N HIS A 346 -2.33 22.41 -7.31
CA HIS A 346 -2.93 21.71 -8.43
C HIS A 346 -1.97 20.68 -9.03
N PHE A 347 -2.52 19.56 -9.48
CA PHE A 347 -1.77 18.44 -10.05
C PHE A 347 -0.82 18.90 -11.16
N SER A 348 -1.29 19.75 -12.09
CA SER A 348 -0.45 20.26 -13.19
C SER A 348 0.65 21.24 -12.75
N LYS A 349 0.67 21.68 -11.49
CA LYS A 349 1.69 22.60 -10.95
C LYS A 349 2.83 21.86 -10.26
N VAL A 350 2.71 20.55 -10.05
CA VAL A 350 3.78 19.72 -9.48
C VAL A 350 4.80 19.39 -10.56
N GLN A 351 5.77 20.28 -10.72
CA GLN A 351 6.85 20.20 -11.70
C GLN A 351 8.08 20.96 -11.19
N GLY A 352 9.24 20.74 -11.79
CA GLY A 352 10.48 21.44 -11.47
C GLY A 352 11.70 20.54 -11.42
N ASN A 353 12.87 21.15 -11.20
CA ASN A 353 14.16 20.46 -11.23
C ASN A 353 14.35 19.42 -10.11
N ALA A 354 13.51 19.44 -9.07
CA ALA A 354 13.53 18.46 -8.01
C ALA A 354 12.96 17.10 -8.44
N TYR A 355 12.16 17.06 -9.52
CA TYR A 355 11.52 15.85 -10.01
C TYR A 355 12.21 15.27 -11.23
N HIS A 356 12.09 13.95 -11.37
CA HIS A 356 12.49 13.22 -12.57
C HIS A 356 11.29 12.44 -13.13
N PRO A 357 10.78 12.79 -14.33
CA PRO A 357 11.18 13.89 -15.21
C PRO A 357 10.84 15.27 -14.62
N ARG A 358 11.43 16.34 -15.16
CA ARG A 358 11.25 17.72 -14.64
C ARG A 358 9.83 18.22 -14.80
N GLU A 359 9.13 17.73 -15.82
CA GLU A 359 7.71 17.98 -16.06
C GLU A 359 6.83 17.45 -14.94
N GLY A 360 7.31 16.49 -14.15
CA GLY A 360 6.57 15.89 -13.03
C GLY A 360 5.17 15.46 -13.44
N LEU A 361 4.16 15.91 -12.70
CA LEU A 361 2.76 15.61 -12.96
C LEU A 361 2.14 16.45 -14.08
N ALA A 362 2.84 17.47 -14.58
CA ALA A 362 2.43 18.23 -15.76
C ALA A 362 2.73 17.50 -17.08
N LEU A 363 3.42 16.36 -17.05
CA LEU A 363 3.81 15.59 -18.23
C LEU A 363 2.58 15.19 -19.09
N GLN A 364 2.59 15.58 -20.37
CA GLN A 364 1.52 15.29 -21.34
C GLN A 364 1.95 14.33 -22.46
N ARG A 365 3.25 14.09 -22.63
CA ARG A 365 3.80 13.32 -23.75
C ARG A 365 4.81 12.31 -23.24
N TRP A 366 4.63 11.05 -23.62
CA TRP A 366 5.53 9.96 -23.28
C TRP A 366 6.38 9.57 -24.48
N ASN A 367 7.64 9.24 -24.20
CA ASN A 367 8.57 8.69 -25.18
C ASN A 367 9.46 7.64 -24.47
N ALA A 368 10.32 6.96 -25.25
CA ALA A 368 11.21 5.92 -24.73
C ALA A 368 12.14 6.39 -23.60
N SER A 369 12.41 7.70 -23.47
CA SER A 369 13.27 8.24 -22.41
C SER A 369 12.51 8.63 -21.13
N THR A 370 11.17 8.70 -21.16
CA THR A 370 10.36 9.17 -20.02
C THR A 370 10.64 8.38 -18.73
N TYR A 371 10.79 7.07 -18.84
CA TYR A 371 10.99 6.19 -17.68
C TYR A 371 12.44 5.80 -17.44
N LYS A 372 13.39 6.38 -18.19
CA LYS A 372 14.81 6.01 -18.10
C LYS A 372 15.39 6.16 -16.69
N ALA A 373 14.85 7.09 -15.89
CA ALA A 373 15.26 7.29 -14.49
C ALA A 373 14.89 6.11 -13.57
N ILE A 374 13.86 5.35 -13.93
CA ILE A 374 13.32 4.23 -13.16
C ILE A 374 13.44 2.87 -13.88
N SER A 375 13.99 2.83 -15.09
CA SER A 375 14.23 1.58 -15.84
C SER A 375 15.48 0.84 -15.36
#